data_AF-A0A353MCM9-F1
#
_entry.id   AF-A0A353MCM9-F1
#
_cell.length_a   1.000
_cell.length_b   1.000
_cell.length_c   1.000
_cell.angle_alpha   90.00
_cell.angle_beta   90.00
_cell.angle_gamma   90.00
#
_symmetry.space_group_name_H-M   'P 1'
#
loop_
_entity.id
_entity.type
_entity.pdbx_description
1 polymer ?
#
loop_
_entity_poly.entity_id
_entity_poly.type
_entity_poly.pdbx_seq_one_letter_code
_entity_poly.pdbx_strand_id
1 'polypeptide(L)'
;MKLHLGCGQRYLDGYLNIDFPPSSHTVQTEDVADLHADITALRYPAQSVDEVRLHHVFEHFPRPVACGLMACWHSWLRPGGVLHIEVPDFARTARVMLNPLASFKNRAVAERHLFGSHEAPWAVHCEGYTPAMLKTMIAHFGFGSAKLTRNSWRGTFNVELVCSKGTASLHKEELVPAADRYLKDFLVDMEASEMRVHAVWMASFKEQLEKGWAS
;
A
#
# COMPACT_ATOMS: atom_id res chain seq x y z
N MET A 1 -15.29 -0.39 13.13
CA MET A 1 -14.55 0.89 13.12
C MET A 1 -13.90 1.14 11.76
N LYS A 2 -13.53 2.40 11.43
CA LYS A 2 -12.79 2.73 10.21
C LYS A 2 -11.40 3.28 10.53
N LEU A 3 -10.39 2.90 9.77
CA LEU A 3 -9.00 3.27 9.99
C LEU A 3 -8.48 4.12 8.82
N HIS A 4 -7.88 5.26 9.13
CA HIS A 4 -7.14 6.10 8.19
C HIS A 4 -5.65 6.03 8.55
N LEU A 5 -4.91 5.20 7.81
CA LEU A 5 -3.51 4.87 8.11
C LEU A 5 -2.59 5.81 7.33
N GLY A 6 -1.68 6.50 8.04
CA GLY A 6 -0.83 7.56 7.50
C GLY A 6 -1.66 8.79 7.12
N CYS A 7 -2.41 9.35 8.08
CA CYS A 7 -3.35 10.43 7.81
C CYS A 7 -2.68 11.77 7.42
N GLY A 8 -1.40 11.93 7.71
CA GLY A 8 -0.65 13.17 7.57
C GLY A 8 -1.37 14.31 8.26
N GLN A 9 -1.60 15.38 7.49
CA GLN A 9 -2.34 16.57 7.94
C GLN A 9 -3.84 16.51 7.61
N ARG A 10 -4.34 15.38 7.09
CA ARG A 10 -5.72 15.26 6.64
C ARG A 10 -6.55 14.48 7.65
N TYR A 11 -7.34 15.20 8.42
CA TYR A 11 -8.35 14.59 9.28
C TYR A 11 -9.54 14.07 8.45
N LEU A 12 -9.98 12.84 8.74
CA LEU A 12 -11.23 12.29 8.20
C LEU A 12 -12.21 12.00 9.33
N ASP A 13 -13.34 12.71 9.34
CA ASP A 13 -14.42 12.49 10.30
C ASP A 13 -14.96 11.06 10.21
N GLY A 14 -15.13 10.43 11.38
CA GLY A 14 -15.62 9.05 11.49
C GLY A 14 -14.56 7.97 11.23
N TYR A 15 -13.30 8.35 11.07
CA TYR A 15 -12.15 7.44 11.04
C TYR A 15 -11.33 7.61 12.33
N LEU A 16 -10.66 6.54 12.75
CA LEU A 16 -9.51 6.65 13.62
C LEU A 16 -8.31 7.05 12.73
N ASN A 17 -7.84 8.28 12.88
CA ASN A 17 -6.72 8.83 12.12
C ASN A 17 -5.41 8.46 12.81
N ILE A 18 -4.53 7.76 12.09
CA ILE A 18 -3.31 7.18 12.66
C ILE A 18 -2.13 7.65 11.83
N ASP A 19 -1.11 8.17 12.50
CA ASP A 19 0.17 8.51 11.87
C ASP A 19 1.32 8.34 12.87
N PHE A 20 2.55 8.55 12.44
CA PHE A 20 3.67 8.76 13.33
C PHE A 20 3.55 10.09 14.09
N PRO A 21 4.22 10.22 15.26
CA PRO A 21 4.24 11.48 16.00
C PRO A 21 4.96 12.58 15.19
N PRO A 22 4.67 13.87 15.42
CA PRO A 22 5.29 14.98 14.70
C PRO A 22 6.83 14.96 14.71
N SER A 23 7.46 14.44 15.76
CA SER A 23 8.92 14.29 15.88
C SER A 23 9.54 13.33 14.84
N SER A 24 8.73 12.51 14.19
CA SER A 24 9.14 11.56 13.15
C SER A 24 8.93 12.11 11.74
N HIS A 25 8.39 13.33 11.62
CA HIS A 25 8.11 14.00 10.36
C HIS A 25 9.08 15.14 10.09
N THR A 26 9.28 15.46 8.81
CA THR A 26 10.22 16.51 8.37
C THR A 26 9.52 17.78 7.88
N VAL A 27 8.35 17.64 7.27
CA VAL A 27 7.62 18.73 6.59
C VAL A 27 6.21 18.96 7.15
N GLN A 28 5.71 18.06 8.00
CA GLN A 28 4.40 18.19 8.62
C GLN A 28 4.40 19.33 9.65
N THR A 29 3.41 20.23 9.54
CA THR A 29 3.27 21.41 10.41
C THR A 29 2.08 21.34 11.37
N GLU A 30 1.20 20.36 11.18
CA GLU A 30 -0.04 20.20 11.94
C GLU A 30 -0.19 18.74 12.32
N ASP A 31 -0.53 18.46 13.58
CA ASP A 31 -0.81 17.13 14.07
C ASP A 31 -2.33 16.98 14.23
N VAL A 32 -2.90 16.06 13.44
CA VAL A 32 -4.34 15.76 13.46
C VAL A 32 -4.60 14.30 13.76
N ALA A 33 -3.57 13.51 14.09
CA ALA A 33 -3.74 12.09 14.36
C ALA A 33 -4.44 11.88 15.71
N ASP A 34 -5.43 10.98 15.73
CA ASP A 34 -6.08 10.53 16.97
C ASP A 34 -5.17 9.55 17.73
N LEU A 35 -4.27 8.87 17.02
CA LEU A 35 -3.31 7.90 17.56
C LEU A 35 -1.96 8.02 16.85
N HIS A 36 -0.89 8.11 17.65
CA HIS A 36 0.47 8.01 17.14
C HIS A 36 0.99 6.57 17.19
N ALA A 37 1.24 5.95 16.03
CA ALA A 37 1.71 4.56 15.95
C ALA A 37 2.42 4.24 14.63
N ASP A 38 3.31 3.24 14.68
CA ASP A 38 3.79 2.55 13.47
C ASP A 38 2.63 1.73 12.89
N ILE A 39 2.07 2.18 11.77
CA ILE A 39 0.95 1.51 11.10
C ILE A 39 1.28 0.08 10.64
N THR A 40 2.57 -0.27 10.52
CA THR A 40 3.01 -1.64 10.21
C THR A 40 3.02 -2.56 11.43
N ALA A 41 2.83 -2.02 12.64
CA ALA A 41 2.83 -2.74 13.92
C ALA A 41 1.44 -2.90 14.54
N LEU A 42 0.40 -2.33 13.91
CA LEU A 42 -0.95 -2.37 14.45
C LEU A 42 -1.53 -3.79 14.42
N ARG A 43 -2.39 -4.07 15.39
CA ARG A 43 -3.20 -5.29 15.46
C ARG A 43 -4.61 -4.94 15.89
N TYR A 44 -5.57 -5.60 15.27
CA TYR A 44 -6.99 -5.49 15.60
C TYR A 44 -7.59 -6.89 15.70
N PRO A 45 -8.68 -7.09 16.46
CA PRO A 45 -9.39 -8.36 16.49
C PRO A 45 -9.84 -8.75 15.08
N ALA A 46 -9.89 -10.05 14.82
CA ALA A 46 -10.34 -10.56 13.54
C ALA A 46 -11.75 -10.02 13.21
N GLN A 47 -11.96 -9.62 11.96
CA GLN A 47 -13.28 -9.18 11.46
C GLN A 47 -13.91 -7.99 12.22
N SER A 48 -13.11 -7.12 12.82
CA SER A 48 -13.59 -5.97 13.62
C SER A 48 -13.54 -4.61 12.89
N VAL A 49 -12.86 -4.55 11.74
CA VAL A 49 -12.65 -3.31 10.97
C VAL A 49 -13.63 -3.26 9.80
N ASP A 50 -14.29 -2.12 9.63
CA ASP A 50 -15.22 -1.85 8.54
C ASP A 50 -14.50 -1.34 7.28
N GLU A 51 -13.45 -0.54 7.47
CA GLU A 51 -12.69 0.07 6.38
C GLU A 51 -11.24 0.33 6.78
N VAL A 52 -10.31 -0.01 5.90
CA VAL A 52 -8.90 0.41 5.95
C VAL A 52 -8.65 1.34 4.78
N ARG A 53 -8.16 2.54 5.06
CA ARG A 53 -7.95 3.60 4.06
C ARG A 53 -6.56 4.20 4.16
N LEU A 54 -5.88 4.33 3.03
CA LEU A 54 -4.56 4.95 2.92
C LEU A 54 -4.48 5.84 1.66
N HIS A 55 -3.88 7.01 1.79
CA HIS A 55 -3.60 7.93 0.67
C HIS A 55 -2.13 8.30 0.64
N HIS A 56 -1.42 7.96 -0.44
CA HIS A 56 0.01 8.24 -0.57
C HIS A 56 0.87 7.64 0.54
N VAL A 57 0.60 6.37 0.85
CA VAL A 57 1.30 5.59 1.90
C VAL A 57 1.73 4.24 1.37
N PHE A 58 0.87 3.60 0.56
CA PHE A 58 1.07 2.21 0.15
C PHE A 58 2.33 2.03 -0.72
N GLU A 59 2.70 3.03 -1.51
CA GLU A 59 3.91 3.07 -2.35
C GLU A 59 5.21 3.06 -1.56
N HIS A 60 5.17 3.42 -0.27
CA HIS A 60 6.35 3.46 0.60
C HIS A 60 6.70 2.09 1.19
N PHE A 61 5.81 1.10 1.10
CA PHE A 61 6.08 -0.23 1.64
C PHE A 61 6.91 -1.06 0.65
N PRO A 62 8.00 -1.70 1.12
CA PRO A 62 8.67 -2.74 0.34
C PRO A 62 7.67 -3.83 -0.04
N ARG A 63 7.75 -4.34 -1.28
CA ARG A 63 6.85 -5.36 -1.83
C ARG A 63 6.46 -6.50 -0.88
N PRO A 64 7.38 -7.21 -0.20
CA PRO A 64 7.01 -8.28 0.74
C PRO A 64 6.25 -7.77 1.97
N VAL A 65 6.58 -6.56 2.45
CA VAL A 65 5.87 -5.89 3.55
C VAL A 65 4.46 -5.50 3.11
N ALA A 66 4.31 -4.92 1.91
CA ALA A 66 3.00 -4.59 1.34
C ALA A 66 2.10 -5.85 1.22
N CYS A 67 2.66 -6.99 0.79
CA CYS A 67 1.97 -8.28 0.79
C CYS A 67 1.52 -8.71 2.20
N GLY A 68 2.40 -8.55 3.20
CA GLY A 68 2.08 -8.87 4.59
C GLY A 68 0.95 -8.00 5.13
N LEU A 69 1.01 -6.70 4.86
CA LEU A 69 -0.04 -5.74 5.25
C LEU A 69 -1.38 -6.05 4.59
N MET A 70 -1.41 -6.40 3.30
CA MET A 70 -2.63 -6.84 2.62
C MET A 70 -3.28 -8.05 3.32
N ALA A 71 -2.46 -9.03 3.73
CA ALA A 71 -2.94 -10.19 4.48
C ALA A 71 -3.43 -9.82 5.89
N CYS A 72 -2.72 -8.93 6.60
CA CYS A 72 -3.15 -8.43 7.90
C CYS A 72 -4.48 -7.67 7.81
N TRP A 73 -4.62 -6.75 6.86
CA TRP A 73 -5.85 -6.00 6.63
C TRP A 73 -7.01 -6.91 6.25
N HIS A 74 -6.77 -7.96 5.46
CA HIS A 74 -7.77 -8.99 5.21
C HIS A 74 -8.22 -9.67 6.51
N SER A 75 -7.30 -9.98 7.43
CA SER A 75 -7.65 -10.58 8.73
C SER A 75 -8.47 -9.63 9.63
N TRP A 76 -8.17 -8.32 9.60
CA TRP A 76 -8.86 -7.31 10.41
C TRP A 76 -10.25 -6.99 9.88
N LEU A 77 -10.41 -6.93 8.56
CA LEU A 77 -11.66 -6.52 7.91
C LEU A 77 -12.76 -7.55 8.13
N ARG A 78 -13.97 -7.07 8.47
CA ARG A 78 -15.18 -7.90 8.47
C ARG A 78 -15.52 -8.38 7.04
N PRO A 79 -16.31 -9.44 6.87
CA PRO A 79 -16.88 -9.77 5.55
C PRO A 79 -17.58 -8.55 4.92
N GLY A 80 -17.23 -8.23 3.68
CA GLY A 80 -17.71 -7.01 3.00
C GLY A 80 -17.04 -5.69 3.43
N GLY A 81 -16.10 -5.74 4.38
CA GLY A 81 -15.27 -4.61 4.77
C GLY A 81 -14.45 -4.07 3.60
N VAL A 82 -14.13 -2.78 3.64
CA VAL A 82 -13.56 -2.05 2.50
C VAL A 82 -12.06 -1.82 2.69
N LEU A 83 -11.30 -2.02 1.62
CA LEU A 83 -9.93 -1.57 1.50
C LEU A 83 -9.87 -0.45 0.45
N HIS A 84 -9.28 0.67 0.83
CA HIS A 84 -9.19 1.87 0.02
C HIS A 84 -7.73 2.34 -0.05
N ILE A 85 -7.14 2.25 -1.24
CA ILE A 85 -5.74 2.62 -1.51
C ILE A 85 -5.70 3.68 -2.61
N GLU A 86 -5.08 4.83 -2.34
CA GLU A 86 -4.66 5.79 -3.37
C GLU A 86 -3.13 5.87 -3.43
N VAL A 87 -2.60 5.77 -4.66
CA VAL A 87 -1.16 5.78 -4.97
C VAL A 87 -0.90 6.56 -6.27
N PRO A 88 0.35 6.99 -6.53
CA PRO A 88 0.76 7.49 -7.83
C PRO A 88 0.40 6.52 -8.97
N ASP A 89 -0.23 7.02 -10.04
CA ASP A 89 -0.46 6.23 -11.25
C ASP A 89 0.88 6.12 -11.99
N PHE A 90 1.60 5.01 -11.75
CA PHE A 90 2.94 4.79 -12.28
C PHE A 90 2.96 4.90 -13.80
N ALA A 91 2.01 4.23 -14.49
CA ALA A 91 1.98 4.20 -15.95
C ALA A 91 1.72 5.58 -16.55
N ARG A 92 0.81 6.37 -15.98
CA ARG A 92 0.51 7.72 -16.49
C ARG A 92 1.65 8.69 -16.19
N THR A 93 2.25 8.60 -15.01
CA THR A 93 3.35 9.47 -14.59
C THR A 93 4.63 9.17 -15.36
N ALA A 94 4.96 7.88 -15.57
CA ALA A 94 6.09 7.46 -16.40
C ALA A 94 5.98 7.98 -17.84
N ARG A 95 4.77 8.00 -18.42
CA ARG A 95 4.56 8.62 -19.75
C ARG A 95 4.90 10.10 -19.78
N VAL A 96 4.64 10.85 -18.70
CA VAL A 96 5.05 12.27 -18.61
C VAL A 96 6.55 12.40 -18.47
N MET A 97 7.16 11.59 -17.60
CA MET A 97 8.61 11.57 -17.37
C MET A 97 9.38 11.28 -18.66
N LEU A 98 8.91 10.32 -19.47
CA LEU A 98 9.55 9.88 -20.71
C LEU A 98 9.15 10.70 -21.95
N ASN A 99 8.20 11.63 -21.84
CA ASN A 99 7.76 12.42 -22.99
C ASN A 99 8.84 13.44 -23.39
N PRO A 100 9.44 13.34 -24.61
CA PRO A 100 10.47 14.27 -25.05
C PRO A 100 9.95 15.70 -25.28
N LEU A 101 8.63 15.87 -25.44
CA LEU A 101 7.98 17.16 -25.61
C LEU A 101 7.62 17.83 -24.28
N ALA A 102 7.73 17.11 -23.16
CA ALA A 102 7.48 17.69 -21.84
C ALA A 102 8.67 18.58 -21.41
N SER A 103 8.37 19.70 -20.75
CA SER A 103 9.40 20.54 -20.16
C SER A 103 10.20 19.76 -19.11
N PHE A 104 11.46 20.14 -18.91
CA PHE A 104 12.30 19.56 -17.85
C PHE A 104 11.59 19.57 -16.49
N LYS A 105 10.94 20.69 -16.15
CA LYS A 105 10.17 20.84 -14.90
C LYS A 105 9.07 19.78 -14.77
N ASN A 106 8.29 19.54 -15.82
CA ASN A 106 7.22 18.55 -15.76
C ASN A 106 7.76 17.13 -15.60
N ARG A 107 8.87 16.81 -16.29
CA ARG A 107 9.53 15.50 -16.13
C ARG A 107 10.12 15.31 -14.73
N ALA A 108 10.75 16.34 -14.16
CA ALA A 108 11.30 16.31 -12.80
C ALA A 108 10.20 16.19 -11.73
N VAL A 109 9.04 16.84 -11.93
CA VAL A 109 7.87 16.65 -11.05
C VAL A 109 7.32 15.22 -11.17
N ALA A 110 7.27 14.66 -12.39
CA ALA A 110 6.86 13.28 -12.61
C ALA A 110 7.84 12.29 -11.98
N GLU A 111 9.15 12.51 -12.10
CA GLU A 111 10.20 11.71 -11.47
C GLU A 111 10.03 11.69 -9.94
N ARG A 112 9.91 12.88 -9.32
CA ARG A 112 9.64 12.97 -7.88
C ARG A 112 8.34 12.28 -7.48
N HIS A 113 7.29 12.38 -8.30
CA HIS A 113 6.01 11.71 -8.01
C HIS A 113 6.12 10.18 -8.10
N LEU A 114 7.08 9.65 -8.86
CA LEU A 114 7.34 8.21 -8.98
C LEU A 114 8.24 7.68 -7.86
N PHE A 115 9.32 8.38 -7.54
CA PHE A 115 10.35 7.89 -6.63
C PHE A 115 10.22 8.44 -5.20
N GLY A 116 9.33 9.40 -5.01
CA GLY A 116 9.13 10.08 -3.73
C GLY A 116 9.94 11.36 -3.63
N SER A 117 9.76 12.08 -2.52
CA SER A 117 10.35 13.40 -2.32
C SER A 117 11.76 13.36 -1.72
N HIS A 118 12.19 12.21 -1.21
CA HIS A 118 13.55 11.93 -0.69
C HIS A 118 14.01 12.83 0.47
N GLU A 119 13.08 13.51 1.15
CA GLU A 119 13.33 14.33 2.33
C GLU A 119 13.66 13.49 3.58
N ALA A 120 13.33 12.20 3.55
CA ALA A 120 13.61 11.24 4.60
C ALA A 120 13.64 9.81 4.03
N PRO A 121 14.24 8.84 4.76
CA PRO A 121 14.24 7.43 4.34
C PRO A 121 12.83 6.86 4.10
N TRP A 122 11.84 7.31 4.87
CA TRP A 122 10.44 6.89 4.70
C TRP A 122 9.75 7.53 3.49
N ALA A 123 10.29 8.62 2.95
CA ALA A 123 9.68 9.36 1.83
C ALA A 123 10.04 8.77 0.45
N VAL A 124 10.71 7.62 0.42
CA VAL A 124 11.06 6.89 -0.81
C VAL A 124 9.89 6.00 -1.21
N HIS A 125 9.50 6.04 -2.49
CA HIS A 125 8.55 5.10 -3.04
C HIS A 125 9.29 3.82 -3.43
N CYS A 126 8.92 2.70 -2.81
CA CYS A 126 9.50 1.38 -3.05
C CYS A 126 8.87 0.67 -4.26
N GLU A 127 7.63 1.02 -4.61
CA GLU A 127 6.82 0.35 -5.62
C GLU A 127 6.09 1.32 -6.54
N GLY A 128 5.98 0.94 -7.81
CA GLY A 128 5.31 1.70 -8.85
C GLY A 128 4.01 1.02 -9.25
N TYR A 129 2.87 1.50 -8.73
CA TYR A 129 1.60 0.82 -8.95
C TYR A 129 0.90 1.26 -10.24
N THR A 130 0.51 0.26 -11.03
CA THR A 130 -0.46 0.43 -12.11
C THR A 130 -1.83 -0.11 -11.69
N PRO A 131 -2.93 0.32 -12.33
CA PRO A 131 -4.25 -0.26 -12.04
C PRO A 131 -4.32 -1.79 -12.26
N ALA A 132 -3.52 -2.33 -13.19
CA ALA A 132 -3.43 -3.77 -13.42
C ALA A 132 -2.73 -4.46 -12.24
N MET A 133 -1.60 -3.92 -11.77
CA MET A 133 -0.88 -4.46 -10.61
C MET A 133 -1.73 -4.45 -9.34
N LEU A 134 -2.43 -3.34 -9.06
CA LEU A 134 -3.34 -3.26 -7.91
C LEU A 134 -4.45 -4.31 -8.00
N LYS A 135 -5.07 -4.48 -9.18
CA LYS A 135 -6.09 -5.52 -9.43
C LYS A 135 -5.55 -6.93 -9.20
N THR A 136 -4.37 -7.23 -9.72
CA THR A 136 -3.73 -8.53 -9.50
C THR A 136 -3.47 -8.75 -8.01
N MET A 137 -2.89 -7.76 -7.32
CA MET A 137 -2.58 -7.88 -5.90
C MET A 137 -3.83 -8.17 -5.06
N ILE A 138 -4.90 -7.37 -5.22
CA ILE A 138 -6.11 -7.56 -4.42
C ILE A 138 -6.75 -8.95 -4.64
N ALA A 139 -6.67 -9.48 -5.86
CA ALA A 139 -7.20 -10.80 -6.18
C ALA A 139 -6.43 -11.92 -5.47
N HIS A 140 -5.10 -11.80 -5.34
CA HIS A 140 -4.30 -12.75 -4.58
C HIS A 140 -4.65 -12.75 -3.09
N PHE A 141 -4.97 -11.58 -2.52
CA PHE A 141 -5.19 -11.43 -1.08
C PHE A 141 -6.67 -11.49 -0.65
N GLY A 142 -7.56 -12.05 -1.49
CA GLY A 142 -8.95 -12.35 -1.11
C GLY A 142 -9.92 -11.18 -1.16
N PHE A 143 -9.53 -10.09 -1.83
CA PHE A 143 -10.42 -8.97 -2.08
C PHE A 143 -11.13 -9.14 -3.43
N GLY A 144 -12.41 -8.78 -3.45
CA GLY A 144 -13.29 -8.96 -4.60
C GLY A 144 -13.45 -7.70 -5.44
N SER A 145 -14.72 -7.37 -5.75
CA SER A 145 -15.10 -6.25 -6.62
C SER A 145 -14.32 -4.99 -6.29
N ALA A 146 -13.73 -4.37 -7.31
CA ALA A 146 -12.94 -3.16 -7.17
C ALA A 146 -13.44 -2.05 -8.09
N LYS A 147 -13.58 -0.85 -7.53
CA LYS A 147 -13.74 0.39 -8.27
C LYS A 147 -12.38 1.05 -8.38
N LEU A 148 -12.01 1.42 -9.61
CA LEU A 148 -10.84 2.22 -9.89
C LEU A 148 -11.27 3.62 -10.31
N THR A 149 -10.70 4.64 -9.68
CA THR A 149 -10.81 6.02 -10.15
C THR A 149 -9.42 6.57 -10.43
N ARG A 150 -9.36 7.61 -11.25
CA ARG A 150 -8.11 8.34 -11.49
C ARG A 150 -8.36 9.80 -11.19
N ASN A 151 -7.38 10.42 -10.57
CA ASN A 151 -7.38 11.85 -10.33
C ASN A 151 -6.03 12.43 -10.76
N SER A 152 -5.96 13.77 -10.80
CA SER A 152 -4.73 14.47 -11.15
C SER A 152 -4.68 15.81 -10.47
N TRP A 153 -3.50 16.21 -10.00
CA TRP A 153 -3.32 17.50 -9.37
C TRP A 153 -1.99 18.15 -9.76
N ARG A 154 -2.01 19.39 -10.31
CA ARG A 154 -0.80 20.13 -10.74
C ARG A 154 0.17 19.31 -11.59
N GLY A 155 -0.34 18.41 -12.42
CA GLY A 155 0.46 17.55 -13.30
C GLY A 155 0.97 16.26 -12.66
N THR A 156 0.58 15.95 -11.42
CA THR A 156 0.70 14.61 -10.85
C THR A 156 -0.56 13.79 -11.15
N PHE A 157 -0.41 12.47 -11.19
CA PHE A 157 -1.50 11.55 -11.51
C PHE A 157 -1.57 10.46 -10.47
N ASN A 158 -2.78 10.18 -9.99
CA ASN A 158 -3.02 9.14 -8.99
C ASN A 158 -4.07 8.16 -9.49
N VAL A 159 -4.00 6.96 -8.94
CA VAL A 159 -5.02 5.93 -9.07
C VAL A 159 -5.53 5.59 -7.68
N GLU A 160 -6.85 5.56 -7.55
CA GLU A 160 -7.56 5.18 -6.35
C GLU A 160 -8.24 3.84 -6.62
N LEU A 161 -8.01 2.87 -5.74
CA LEU A 161 -8.63 1.55 -5.76
C LEU A 161 -9.45 1.39 -4.47
N VAL A 162 -10.75 1.15 -4.63
CA VAL A 162 -11.66 0.78 -3.55
C VAL A 162 -12.17 -0.61 -3.81
N CYS A 163 -11.87 -1.57 -2.95
CA CYS A 163 -12.35 -2.94 -3.04
C CYS A 163 -12.96 -3.43 -1.73
N SER A 164 -13.72 -4.52 -1.81
CA SER A 164 -14.33 -5.14 -0.62
C SER A 164 -13.75 -6.53 -0.39
N LYS A 165 -13.55 -6.88 0.87
CA LYS A 165 -13.24 -8.24 1.29
C LYS A 165 -14.40 -9.18 0.92
N GLY A 166 -14.08 -10.34 0.35
CA GLY A 166 -15.07 -11.38 0.06
C GLY A 166 -15.79 -11.88 1.31
N THR A 167 -16.83 -12.70 1.12
CA THR A 167 -17.56 -13.32 2.24
C THR A 167 -16.74 -14.40 2.93
N ALA A 168 -15.89 -15.10 2.18
CA ALA A 168 -14.92 -16.06 2.74
C ALA A 168 -13.74 -15.33 3.38
N SER A 169 -13.46 -15.63 4.64
CA SER A 169 -12.22 -15.19 5.29
C SER A 169 -11.11 -16.18 4.98
N LEU A 170 -9.97 -15.66 4.54
CA LEU A 170 -8.80 -16.47 4.25
C LEU A 170 -7.92 -16.50 5.49
N HIS A 171 -7.38 -17.68 5.79
CA HIS A 171 -6.45 -17.88 6.90
C HIS A 171 -4.99 -17.81 6.43
N LYS A 172 -4.03 -17.85 7.37
CA LYS A 172 -2.61 -17.77 7.04
C LYS A 172 -2.20 -18.88 6.08
N GLU A 173 -2.79 -20.07 6.21
CA GLU A 173 -2.54 -21.26 5.41
C GLU A 173 -2.91 -21.06 3.93
N GLU A 174 -3.81 -20.11 3.65
CA GLU A 174 -4.24 -19.75 2.29
C GLU A 174 -3.49 -18.53 1.76
N LEU A 175 -3.23 -17.54 2.62
CA LEU A 175 -2.57 -16.29 2.25
C LEU A 175 -1.06 -16.46 2.07
N VAL A 176 -0.40 -17.37 2.80
CA VAL A 176 1.03 -17.63 2.64
C VAL A 176 1.31 -18.19 1.22
N PRO A 177 0.61 -19.23 0.73
CA PRO A 177 0.74 -19.66 -0.67
C PRO A 177 0.32 -18.59 -1.69
N ALA A 178 -0.65 -17.72 -1.36
CA ALA A 178 -1.04 -16.64 -2.26
C ALA A 178 0.05 -15.58 -2.45
N ALA A 179 0.73 -15.20 -1.35
CA ALA A 179 1.89 -14.32 -1.36
C ALA A 179 3.07 -14.97 -2.09
N ASP A 180 3.32 -16.28 -1.89
CA ASP A 180 4.34 -17.04 -2.61
C ASP A 180 4.15 -16.93 -4.13
N ARG A 181 2.92 -17.14 -4.63
CA ARG A 181 2.59 -17.00 -6.05
C ARG A 181 2.78 -15.56 -6.54
N TYR A 182 2.23 -14.59 -5.81
CA TYR A 182 2.32 -13.18 -6.22
C TYR A 182 3.77 -12.69 -6.29
N LEU A 183 4.61 -13.05 -5.32
CA LEU A 183 6.01 -12.64 -5.28
C LEU A 183 6.85 -13.31 -6.38
N LYS A 184 6.46 -14.50 -6.85
CA LYS A 184 7.12 -15.17 -7.98
C LYS A 184 6.91 -14.44 -9.31
N ASP A 185 5.82 -13.68 -9.45
CA ASP A 185 5.57 -12.87 -10.66
C ASP A 185 6.61 -11.76 -10.88
N PHE A 186 7.43 -11.46 -9.86
CA PHE A 186 8.50 -10.46 -9.91
C PHE A 186 9.89 -11.06 -10.11
N LEU A 187 10.01 -12.38 -10.21
CA LEU A 187 11.27 -13.03 -10.54
C LEU A 187 11.51 -12.97 -12.04
N VAL A 188 12.78 -12.92 -12.43
CA VAL A 188 13.17 -13.00 -13.84
C VAL A 188 12.90 -14.41 -14.38
N ASP A 189 13.21 -15.43 -13.58
CA ASP A 189 12.99 -16.84 -13.85
C ASP A 189 12.88 -17.64 -12.54
N MET A 190 12.82 -18.98 -12.63
CA MET A 190 12.71 -19.88 -11.48
C MET A 190 14.04 -20.54 -11.09
N GLU A 191 15.17 -19.99 -11.55
CA GLU A 191 16.50 -20.53 -11.24
C GLU A 191 16.87 -20.31 -9.77
N ALA A 192 17.86 -21.08 -9.32
CA ALA A 192 18.27 -21.08 -7.91
C ALA A 192 18.70 -19.70 -7.39
N SER A 193 19.18 -18.79 -8.25
CA SER A 193 19.54 -17.42 -7.86
C SER A 193 18.31 -16.56 -7.53
N GLU A 194 17.32 -16.54 -8.41
CA GLU A 194 16.08 -15.80 -8.21
C GLU A 194 15.28 -16.37 -7.04
N MET A 195 15.27 -17.70 -6.88
CA MET A 195 14.64 -18.34 -5.74
C MET A 195 15.28 -18.00 -4.39
N ARG A 196 16.56 -17.59 -4.34
CA ARG A 196 17.16 -17.04 -3.10
C ARG A 196 16.61 -15.65 -2.77
N VAL A 197 16.39 -14.80 -3.78
CA VAL A 197 15.74 -13.49 -3.60
C VAL A 197 14.30 -13.68 -3.12
N HIS A 198 13.57 -14.59 -3.76
CA HIS A 198 12.22 -14.97 -3.35
C HIS A 198 12.15 -15.43 -1.89
N ALA A 199 13.11 -16.26 -1.45
CA ALA A 199 13.18 -16.72 -0.06
C ALA A 199 13.34 -15.56 0.94
N VAL A 200 14.13 -14.54 0.60
CA VAL A 200 14.26 -13.31 1.41
C VAL A 200 12.94 -12.55 1.46
N TRP A 201 12.24 -12.40 0.32
CA TRP A 201 10.93 -11.76 0.29
C TRP A 201 9.91 -12.53 1.10
N MET A 202 9.87 -13.87 1.02
CA MET A 202 8.95 -14.69 1.81
C MET A 202 9.25 -14.63 3.30
N ALA A 203 10.51 -14.50 3.72
CA ALA A 203 10.87 -14.29 5.11
C ALA A 203 10.33 -12.94 5.62
N SER A 204 10.57 -11.86 4.88
CA SER A 204 10.06 -10.51 5.22
C SER A 204 8.53 -10.46 5.23
N PHE A 205 7.85 -11.11 4.28
CA PHE A 205 6.40 -11.25 4.27
C PHE A 205 5.88 -11.94 5.54
N LYS A 206 6.48 -13.08 5.93
CA LYS A 206 6.06 -13.83 7.12
C LYS A 206 6.29 -13.03 8.40
N GLU A 207 7.40 -12.31 8.49
CA GLU A 207 7.67 -11.41 9.62
C GLU A 207 6.59 -10.33 9.73
N GLN A 208 6.27 -9.65 8.62
CA GLN A 208 5.21 -8.63 8.61
C GLN A 208 3.82 -9.23 8.91
N LEU A 209 3.56 -10.44 8.41
CA LEU A 209 2.33 -11.19 8.69
C LEU A 209 2.20 -11.44 10.20
N GLU A 210 3.23 -11.96 10.85
CA GLU A 210 3.21 -12.17 12.29
C GLU A 210 3.10 -10.86 13.05
N LYS A 211 3.79 -9.80 12.62
CA LYS A 211 3.74 -8.47 13.27
C LYS A 211 2.30 -7.93 13.36
N GLY A 212 1.56 -7.98 12.25
CA GLY A 212 0.25 -7.33 12.14
C GLY A 212 -0.97 -8.26 12.12
N TRP A 213 -0.82 -9.59 12.22
CA TRP A 213 -1.98 -10.49 12.15
C TRP A 213 -3.02 -10.15 13.23
N ALA A 214 -4.30 -10.39 12.91
CA ALA A 214 -5.38 -10.21 13.86
C ALA A 214 -5.11 -10.91 15.21
N SER A 215 -5.40 -10.21 16.31
CA SER A 215 -5.29 -10.72 17.68
C SER A 215 -6.43 -11.65 18.05
#